data_AF-A0A5N5SV52-F1
#
_entry.id   AF-A0A5N5SV52-F1
#
_cell.length_a   1.000
_cell.length_b   1.000
_cell.length_c   1.000
_cell.angle_alpha   90.00
_cell.angle_beta   90.00
_cell.angle_gamma   90.00
#
_symmetry.space_group_name_H-M   'P 1'
#
loop_
_entity.id
_entity.type
_entity.pdbx_description
1 polymer ?
#
loop_
_entity_poly.entity_id
_entity_poly.type
_entity_poly.pdbx_seq_one_letter_code
_entity_poly.pdbx_strand_id
1 'polypeptide(L)'
;MKKKDIFDSASTSTTPSTSTSTNGTALTSSDLTRVTIKNISSATPVQDFMTMLSGEQPNYPNICTMMTDVLLQMVESLTGDRETDRILSTKLIEAIKTYRKETCLIDPSPFNDFITNLKQVVRARGFSSLWTVIADEKLGLITKSESLKSKLTSEEGEKFYHLEEEKKEEPMQVDKEGDYDDMLDDF
;
A
#
# COMPACT_ATOMS: atom_id res chain seq x y z
N MET A 1 73.70 -2.50 42.04
CA MET A 1 73.41 -1.91 43.38
C MET A 1 72.30 -0.88 43.20
N LYS A 2 71.06 -1.14 43.66
CA LYS A 2 70.48 -0.66 44.95
C LYS A 2 70.48 0.88 44.99
N LYS A 3 69.36 1.61 44.91
CA LYS A 3 68.26 1.78 45.89
C LYS A 3 67.19 2.70 45.24
N LYS A 4 65.88 2.51 45.47
CA LYS A 4 65.05 3.12 46.56
C LYS A 4 65.27 4.64 46.67
N ASP A 5 64.26 5.48 46.71
CA ASP A 5 63.22 5.67 47.74
C ASP A 5 62.20 6.69 47.16
N ILE A 6 60.87 6.48 47.25
CA ILE A 6 59.97 6.84 48.36
C ILE A 6 59.88 8.35 48.61
N PHE A 7 58.68 8.93 48.35
CA PHE A 7 57.92 9.97 49.09
C PHE A 7 56.84 10.55 48.12
N ASP A 8 55.61 10.93 48.46
CA ASP A 8 54.93 11.13 49.74
C ASP A 8 53.40 11.15 49.57
N SER A 9 52.70 11.06 50.70
CA SER A 9 51.25 10.91 50.89
C SER A 9 50.47 12.24 50.94
N ALA A 10 49.20 12.22 50.53
CA ALA A 10 48.01 12.77 51.22
C ALA A 10 46.80 12.72 50.26
N SER A 11 45.78 11.86 50.47
CA SER A 11 44.56 12.11 51.28
C SER A 11 43.78 13.34 50.80
N THR A 12 42.50 13.33 50.39
CA THR A 12 41.34 12.48 50.70
C THR A 12 40.15 12.84 49.80
N SER A 13 39.18 11.90 49.69
CA SER A 13 37.74 12.05 49.35
C SER A 13 37.38 12.46 47.91
N THR A 14 36.59 11.73 47.11
CA THR A 14 35.36 10.96 47.40
C THR A 14 35.11 9.92 46.29
N THR A 15 34.91 8.64 46.66
CA THR A 15 34.21 7.58 45.89
C THR A 15 32.68 7.69 46.17
N PRO A 16 31.72 7.06 45.45
CA PRO A 16 31.78 5.75 44.75
C PRO A 16 31.05 5.76 43.37
N SER A 17 30.95 4.76 42.49
CA SER A 17 31.08 3.29 42.45
C SER A 17 31.48 2.95 40.99
N THR A 18 32.48 2.12 40.69
CA THR A 18 32.47 0.62 40.71
C THR A 18 31.31 0.08 39.85
N SER A 19 31.48 -0.69 38.78
CA SER A 19 32.48 -1.74 38.45
C SER A 19 32.38 -2.06 36.94
N THR A 20 33.50 -2.05 36.20
CA THR A 20 34.29 -3.23 35.83
C THR A 20 33.53 -4.27 35.00
N SER A 21 33.82 -4.37 33.71
CA SER A 21 34.67 -5.45 33.19
C SER A 21 34.68 -5.43 31.67
N THR A 22 35.90 -5.40 31.14
CA THR A 22 36.30 -5.79 29.80
C THR A 22 35.56 -7.03 29.30
N ASN A 23 35.03 -6.98 28.08
CA ASN A 23 35.38 -7.89 27.00
C ASN A 23 34.84 -7.33 25.69
N GLY A 24 35.76 -7.06 24.75
CA GLY A 24 35.41 -6.73 23.38
C GLY A 24 34.80 -7.93 22.70
N THR A 25 33.47 -7.97 22.65
CA THR A 25 32.74 -8.77 21.67
C THR A 25 32.47 -7.86 20.48
N ALA A 26 33.14 -8.17 19.37
CA ALA A 26 32.73 -7.69 18.06
C ALA A 26 31.25 -8.01 17.89
N LEU A 27 30.43 -6.96 17.82
CA LEU A 27 29.02 -7.09 17.48
C LEU A 27 28.98 -7.57 16.03
N THR A 28 28.87 -8.88 15.83
CA THR A 28 28.60 -9.46 14.52
C THR A 28 27.24 -8.93 14.09
N SER A 29 27.23 -8.10 13.04
CA SER A 29 26.04 -7.44 12.47
C SER A 29 25.01 -8.40 11.85
N SER A 30 24.99 -9.66 12.28
CA SER A 30 24.18 -10.74 11.73
C SER A 30 22.92 -11.04 12.55
N ASP A 31 22.80 -10.49 13.77
CA ASP A 31 21.56 -10.50 14.56
C ASP A 31 20.77 -9.19 14.37
N LEU A 32 20.66 -8.73 13.12
CA LEU A 32 19.63 -7.76 12.77
C LEU A 32 18.29 -8.50 12.87
N THR A 33 17.74 -8.47 14.08
CA THR A 33 16.37 -8.84 14.45
C THR A 33 15.48 -8.99 13.24
N ARG A 34 15.04 -10.22 12.94
CA ARG A 34 13.98 -10.53 11.99
C ARG A 34 12.71 -9.84 12.49
N VAL A 35 12.54 -8.55 12.19
CA VAL A 35 11.33 -7.80 12.52
C VAL A 35 10.20 -8.46 11.74
N THR A 36 9.41 -9.28 12.43
CA THR A 36 8.21 -9.87 11.85
C THR A 36 7.16 -8.77 11.87
N ILE A 37 7.10 -7.99 10.79
CA ILE A 37 6.07 -6.96 10.60
C ILE A 37 4.73 -7.68 10.53
N LYS A 38 3.87 -7.43 11.51
CA LYS A 38 2.52 -8.01 11.57
C LYS A 38 1.48 -7.15 10.87
N ASN A 39 1.70 -5.85 10.79
CA ASN A 39 0.79 -4.87 10.19
C ASN A 39 1.52 -3.86 9.31
N ILE A 40 0.87 -3.41 8.23
CA ILE A 40 1.34 -2.30 7.39
C ILE A 40 1.02 -0.99 8.10
N SER A 41 2.02 -0.13 8.27
CA SER A 41 1.86 1.19 8.88
C SER A 41 1.71 2.27 7.82
N SER A 42 0.91 3.30 8.11
CA SER A 42 0.83 4.51 7.28
C SER A 42 2.13 5.33 7.27
N ALA A 43 3.07 5.04 8.19
CA ALA A 43 4.38 5.68 8.23
C ALA A 43 5.31 5.20 7.10
N THR A 44 5.30 3.89 6.82
CA THR A 44 6.18 3.20 5.85
C THR A 44 5.45 2.10 5.07
N PRO A 45 4.33 2.43 4.37
CA PRO A 45 3.44 1.42 3.80
C PRO A 45 4.14 0.52 2.77
N VAL A 46 5.00 1.11 1.92
CA VAL A 46 5.78 0.40 0.90
C VAL A 46 6.72 -0.62 1.53
N GLN A 47 7.52 -0.19 2.51
CA GLN A 47 8.53 -1.04 3.12
C GLN A 47 7.89 -2.21 3.87
N ASP A 48 6.82 -1.93 4.60
CA ASP A 48 6.10 -2.93 5.38
C ASP A 48 5.45 -3.98 4.46
N PHE A 49 4.80 -3.53 3.37
CA PHE A 49 4.21 -4.38 2.36
C PHE A 49 5.25 -5.31 1.70
N MET A 50 6.38 -4.76 1.24
CA MET A 50 7.45 -5.54 0.59
C MET A 50 8.10 -6.53 1.56
N THR A 51 8.27 -6.14 2.83
CA THR A 51 8.81 -7.02 3.87
C THR A 51 7.87 -8.19 4.16
N MET A 52 6.56 -7.94 4.22
CA MET A 52 5.55 -9.00 4.40
C MET A 52 5.47 -9.93 3.19
N LEU A 53 5.56 -9.40 1.97
CA LEU A 53 5.61 -10.20 0.74
C LEU A 53 6.87 -11.07 0.65
N SER A 54 8.01 -10.57 1.13
CA SER A 54 9.28 -11.31 1.17
C SER A 54 9.37 -12.31 2.31
N GLY A 55 8.29 -12.48 3.09
CA GLY A 55 8.20 -13.45 4.17
C GLY A 55 8.22 -14.89 3.69
N GLU A 56 8.40 -15.82 4.63
CA GLU A 56 8.53 -17.26 4.34
C GLU A 56 7.20 -17.91 3.91
N GLN A 57 6.06 -17.35 4.36
CA GLN A 57 4.71 -17.70 3.92
C GLN A 57 3.83 -16.45 3.83
N PRO A 58 3.93 -15.68 2.74
CA PRO A 58 3.16 -14.45 2.59
C PRO A 58 1.69 -14.79 2.36
N ASN A 59 0.82 -14.37 3.28
CA ASN A 59 -0.63 -14.43 3.07
C ASN A 59 -1.04 -13.26 2.18
N TYR A 60 -0.88 -13.44 0.86
CA TYR A 60 -1.09 -12.39 -0.13
C TYR A 60 -2.47 -11.71 -0.05
N PRO A 61 -3.61 -12.43 0.07
CA PRO A 61 -4.92 -11.79 0.21
C PRO A 61 -4.98 -10.86 1.42
N ASN A 62 -4.53 -11.31 2.59
CA ASN A 62 -4.53 -10.48 3.80
C ASN A 62 -3.58 -9.29 3.66
N ILE A 63 -2.37 -9.50 3.13
CA ILE A 63 -1.39 -8.41 2.91
C ILE A 63 -1.97 -7.35 1.97
N CYS A 64 -2.67 -7.76 0.91
CA CYS A 64 -3.40 -6.86 0.02
C CYS A 64 -4.47 -6.07 0.76
N THR A 65 -5.36 -6.74 1.51
CA THR A 65 -6.40 -6.06 2.29
C THR A 65 -5.81 -5.02 3.25
N MET A 66 -4.73 -5.38 3.95
CA MET A 66 -4.05 -4.45 4.86
C MET A 66 -3.46 -3.25 4.12
N MET A 67 -2.88 -3.47 2.94
CA MET A 67 -2.34 -2.39 2.12
C MET A 67 -3.45 -1.46 1.64
N THR A 68 -4.56 -2.03 1.16
CA THR A 68 -5.71 -1.25 0.68
C THR A 68 -6.35 -0.43 1.80
N ASP A 69 -6.51 -1.02 2.98
CA ASP A 69 -7.07 -0.33 4.16
C ASP A 69 -6.18 0.86 4.57
N VAL A 70 -4.86 0.67 4.62
CA VAL A 70 -3.91 1.74 4.96
C VAL A 70 -3.94 2.84 3.90
N LEU A 71 -3.99 2.50 2.60
CA LEU A 71 -4.06 3.48 1.52
C LEU A 71 -5.37 4.29 1.59
N LEU A 72 -6.51 3.64 1.86
CA LEU A 72 -7.78 4.32 2.04
C LEU A 72 -7.75 5.23 3.27
N GLN A 73 -7.23 4.76 4.39
CA GLN A 73 -7.06 5.56 5.61
C GLN A 73 -6.16 6.77 5.37
N MET A 74 -5.09 6.63 4.57
CA MET A 74 -4.23 7.76 4.19
C MET A 74 -5.00 8.80 3.38
N VAL A 75 -5.89 8.39 2.46
CA VAL A 75 -6.78 9.33 1.73
C VAL A 75 -7.78 9.99 2.67
N GLU A 76 -8.35 9.24 3.60
CA GLU A 76 -9.29 9.79 4.59
C GLU A 76 -8.62 10.78 5.56
N SER A 77 -7.31 10.62 5.79
CA SER A 77 -6.50 11.51 6.63
C SER A 77 -6.14 12.84 5.95
N LEU A 78 -6.38 12.97 4.64
CA LEU A 78 -6.21 14.25 3.95
C LEU A 78 -7.25 15.23 4.47
N THR A 79 -6.79 16.37 4.99
CA THR A 79 -7.65 17.36 5.64
C THR A 79 -7.87 18.62 4.78
N GLY A 80 -7.20 18.70 3.62
CA GLY A 80 -7.19 19.89 2.77
C GLY A 80 -6.03 20.86 3.10
N ASP A 81 -5.16 20.51 4.05
CA ASP A 81 -3.96 21.28 4.34
C ASP A 81 -2.89 21.03 3.27
N ARG A 82 -2.54 22.10 2.53
CA ARG A 82 -1.72 22.01 1.32
C ARG A 82 -0.33 21.42 1.54
N GLU A 83 0.27 21.58 2.71
CA GLU A 83 1.65 21.13 2.94
C GLU A 83 1.68 19.68 3.40
N THR A 84 0.85 19.31 4.38
CA THR A 84 0.75 17.92 4.85
C THR A 84 0.15 17.02 3.79
N ASP A 85 -0.89 17.47 3.09
CA ASP A 85 -1.55 16.68 2.04
C ASP A 85 -0.60 16.42 0.87
N ARG A 86 0.31 17.35 0.56
CA ARG A 86 1.30 17.13 -0.51
C ARG A 86 2.27 16.02 -0.15
N ILE A 87 2.77 15.99 1.08
CA ILE A 87 3.68 14.95 1.56
C ILE A 87 2.96 13.59 1.59
N LEU A 88 1.74 13.56 2.15
CA LEU A 88 0.92 12.34 2.24
C LEU A 88 0.52 11.83 0.85
N SER A 89 0.08 12.70 -0.05
CA SER A 89 -0.28 12.34 -1.43
C SER A 89 0.91 11.76 -2.18
N THR A 90 2.11 12.35 -2.04
CA THR A 90 3.32 11.80 -2.70
C THR A 90 3.63 10.39 -2.22
N LYS A 91 3.57 10.15 -0.90
CA LYS A 91 3.76 8.82 -0.32
C LYS A 91 2.68 7.83 -0.75
N LEU A 92 1.42 8.27 -0.76
CA LEU A 92 0.28 7.47 -1.19
C LEU A 92 0.46 7.01 -2.63
N ILE A 93 0.83 7.92 -3.53
CA ILE A 93 1.08 7.62 -4.93
C ILE A 93 2.24 6.63 -5.12
N GLU A 94 3.35 6.79 -4.39
CA GLU A 94 4.45 5.84 -4.39
C GLU A 94 4.03 4.45 -3.88
N ALA A 95 3.19 4.42 -2.86
CA ALA A 95 2.62 3.20 -2.31
C ALA A 95 1.69 2.50 -3.30
N ILE A 96 0.80 3.25 -3.98
CA ILE A 96 -0.07 2.72 -5.04
C ILE A 96 0.77 2.17 -6.21
N LYS A 97 1.82 2.88 -6.64
CA LYS A 97 2.75 2.38 -7.68
C LYS A 97 3.33 1.03 -7.33
N THR A 98 3.85 0.90 -6.11
CA THR A 98 4.48 -0.34 -5.67
C THR A 98 3.44 -1.45 -5.56
N TYR A 99 2.29 -1.14 -4.95
CA TYR A 99 1.19 -2.08 -4.84
C TYR A 99 0.71 -2.59 -6.20
N ARG A 100 0.58 -1.69 -7.19
CA ARG A 100 0.22 -2.03 -8.59
C ARG A 100 1.24 -2.98 -9.22
N LYS A 101 2.54 -2.72 -9.04
CA LYS A 101 3.60 -3.57 -9.62
C LYS A 101 3.55 -5.00 -9.08
N GLU A 102 3.44 -5.15 -7.77
CA GLU A 102 3.39 -6.46 -7.13
C GLU A 102 2.11 -7.22 -7.48
N THR A 103 0.96 -6.54 -7.46
CA THR A 103 -0.33 -7.13 -7.83
C THR A 103 -0.41 -7.49 -9.31
N CYS A 104 0.22 -6.72 -10.19
CA CYS A 104 0.33 -7.06 -11.61
C CYS A 104 1.03 -8.41 -11.84
N LEU A 105 2.03 -8.73 -11.01
CA LEU A 105 2.80 -9.98 -11.09
C LEU A 105 2.04 -11.17 -10.45
N ILE A 106 1.40 -10.93 -9.31
CA ILE A 106 0.78 -12.00 -8.51
C ILE A 106 -0.68 -12.21 -8.89
N ASP A 107 -1.52 -11.21 -8.67
CA ASP A 107 -2.95 -11.20 -8.99
C ASP A 107 -3.48 -9.75 -9.04
N PRO A 108 -3.99 -9.28 -10.19
CA PRO A 108 -4.49 -7.92 -10.37
C PRO A 108 -5.86 -7.67 -9.72
N SER A 109 -6.60 -8.71 -9.35
CA SER A 109 -7.98 -8.60 -8.82
C SER A 109 -8.09 -7.65 -7.61
N PRO A 110 -7.33 -7.84 -6.51
CA PRO A 110 -7.44 -6.98 -5.33
C PRO A 110 -7.05 -5.52 -5.60
N PHE A 111 -6.13 -5.27 -6.55
CA PHE A 111 -5.79 -3.91 -6.95
C PHE A 111 -6.93 -3.23 -7.72
N ASN A 112 -7.58 -3.96 -8.63
CA ASN A 112 -8.67 -3.42 -9.43
C ASN A 112 -9.90 -3.08 -8.57
N ASP A 113 -10.20 -3.90 -7.56
CA ASP A 113 -11.25 -3.61 -6.58
C ASP A 113 -10.90 -2.37 -5.75
N PHE A 114 -9.65 -2.30 -5.28
CA PHE A 114 -9.14 -1.15 -4.53
C PHE A 114 -9.21 0.15 -5.31
N ILE A 115 -8.70 0.19 -6.54
CA ILE A 115 -8.63 1.44 -7.31
C ILE A 115 -10.03 1.95 -7.69
N THR A 116 -10.99 1.04 -7.86
CA THR A 116 -12.40 1.37 -8.06
C THR A 116 -13.01 2.00 -6.81
N ASN A 117 -12.74 1.43 -5.63
CA ASN A 117 -13.16 2.02 -4.36
C ASN A 117 -12.49 3.39 -4.12
N LEU A 118 -11.19 3.49 -4.38
CA LEU A 118 -10.43 4.74 -4.30
C LEU A 118 -11.05 5.85 -5.16
N LYS A 119 -11.46 5.53 -6.40
CA LYS A 119 -12.17 6.48 -7.29
C LYS A 119 -13.45 7.02 -6.64
N GLN A 120 -14.24 6.15 -6.00
CA GLN A 120 -15.47 6.55 -5.31
C GLN A 120 -15.18 7.43 -4.09
N VAL A 121 -14.20 7.07 -3.27
CA VAL A 121 -13.80 7.85 -2.09
C VAL A 121 -13.29 9.24 -2.50
N VAL A 122 -12.44 9.30 -3.52
CA VAL A 122 -11.91 10.56 -4.05
C VAL A 122 -13.03 11.44 -4.63
N ARG A 123 -13.99 10.85 -5.35
CA ARG A 123 -15.17 11.57 -5.85
C ARG A 123 -16.06 12.09 -4.73
N ALA A 124 -16.32 11.27 -3.71
CA ALA A 124 -17.16 11.64 -2.57
C ALA A 124 -16.54 12.76 -1.71
N ARG A 125 -15.22 12.77 -1.56
CA ARG A 125 -14.49 13.79 -0.78
C ARG A 125 -14.09 15.02 -1.60
N GLY A 126 -14.16 14.97 -2.92
CA GLY A 126 -13.77 16.08 -3.79
C GLY A 126 -12.24 16.24 -3.95
N PHE A 127 -11.46 15.18 -3.73
CA PHE A 127 -10.00 15.20 -3.91
C PHE A 127 -9.60 15.01 -5.38
N SER A 128 -10.24 15.74 -6.30
CA SER A 128 -10.00 15.59 -7.74
C SER A 128 -8.52 15.75 -8.13
N SER A 129 -7.77 16.60 -7.42
CA SER A 129 -6.33 16.77 -7.62
C SER A 129 -5.54 15.47 -7.44
N LEU A 130 -5.92 14.63 -6.47
CA LEU A 130 -5.28 13.33 -6.27
C LEU A 130 -5.60 12.39 -7.42
N TRP A 131 -6.86 12.37 -7.88
CA TRP A 131 -7.28 11.58 -9.04
C TRP A 131 -6.54 11.99 -10.32
N THR A 132 -6.33 13.29 -10.53
CA THR A 132 -5.55 13.79 -11.66
C THR A 132 -4.14 13.22 -11.65
N VAL A 133 -3.46 13.18 -10.49
CA VAL A 133 -2.12 12.58 -10.38
C VAL A 133 -2.15 11.07 -10.67
N ILE A 134 -3.15 10.35 -10.16
CA ILE A 134 -3.34 8.92 -10.43
C ILE A 134 -3.54 8.66 -11.94
N ALA A 135 -4.32 9.52 -12.61
CA ALA A 135 -4.58 9.43 -14.03
C ALA A 135 -3.35 9.77 -14.88
N ASP A 136 -2.63 10.83 -14.54
CA ASP A 136 -1.39 11.24 -15.20
C ASP A 136 -0.31 10.15 -15.13
N GLU A 137 -0.22 9.47 -13.99
CA GLU A 137 0.73 8.38 -13.78
C GLU A 137 0.23 7.01 -14.23
N LYS A 138 -0.97 6.94 -14.82
CA LYS A 138 -1.61 5.72 -15.32
C LYS A 138 -1.69 4.60 -14.27
N LEU A 139 -2.08 4.96 -13.05
CA LEU A 139 -2.24 4.04 -11.92
C LEU A 139 -3.66 3.46 -11.78
N GLY A 140 -4.44 3.48 -12.88
CA GLY A 140 -5.76 2.87 -12.97
C GLY A 140 -5.72 1.35 -13.12
N LEU A 141 -6.84 0.78 -13.56
CA LEU A 141 -7.05 -0.68 -13.69
C LEU A 141 -5.88 -1.39 -14.39
N ILE A 142 -5.50 -2.55 -13.86
CA ILE A 142 -4.52 -3.45 -14.48
C ILE A 142 -5.27 -4.30 -15.52
N THR A 143 -4.89 -4.12 -16.78
CA THR A 143 -5.55 -4.78 -17.92
C THR A 143 -4.84 -6.08 -18.32
N LYS A 144 -5.50 -6.90 -19.16
CA LYS A 144 -4.99 -8.15 -19.73
C LYS A 144 -3.69 -7.98 -20.51
N SER A 145 -3.44 -6.76 -20.97
CA SER A 145 -2.24 -6.35 -21.68
C SER A 145 -1.01 -6.27 -20.77
N GLU A 146 -1.22 -6.04 -19.48
CA GLU A 146 -0.16 -5.93 -18.46
C GLU A 146 -0.04 -7.19 -17.60
N SER A 147 -1.17 -7.86 -17.33
CA SER A 147 -1.18 -9.11 -16.59
C SER A 147 -2.05 -10.15 -17.28
N LEU A 148 -1.47 -11.31 -17.58
CA LEU A 148 -2.17 -12.47 -18.15
C LEU A 148 -3.31 -12.98 -17.26
N LYS A 149 -3.30 -12.63 -15.97
CA LYS A 149 -4.35 -12.98 -15.00
C LYS A 149 -5.51 -11.99 -14.99
N SER A 150 -5.37 -10.82 -15.62
CA SER A 150 -6.44 -9.84 -15.70
C SER A 150 -7.43 -10.22 -16.81
N LYS A 151 -8.73 -10.07 -16.51
CA LYS A 151 -9.82 -10.26 -17.49
C LYS A 151 -10.20 -8.96 -18.20
N LEU A 152 -9.67 -7.82 -17.74
CA LEU A 152 -10.05 -6.49 -18.22
C LEU A 152 -9.31 -6.13 -19.50
N THR A 153 -9.98 -5.49 -20.45
CA THR A 153 -9.43 -5.04 -21.72
C THR A 153 -8.69 -3.71 -21.58
N SER A 154 -7.76 -3.42 -22.52
CA SER A 154 -7.09 -2.10 -22.56
C SER A 154 -8.07 -0.93 -22.70
N GLU A 155 -9.17 -1.12 -23.43
CA GLU A 155 -10.21 -0.11 -23.59
C GLU A 155 -10.91 0.21 -22.27
N GLU A 156 -11.19 -0.79 -21.42
CA GLU A 156 -11.75 -0.57 -20.08
C GLU A 156 -10.77 0.20 -19.17
N GLY A 157 -9.47 -0.09 -19.27
CA GLY A 157 -8.43 0.64 -18.54
C GLY A 157 -8.35 2.11 -18.95
N GLU A 158 -8.41 2.42 -20.25
CA GLU A 158 -8.40 3.80 -20.73
C GLU A 158 -9.68 4.55 -20.34
N LYS A 159 -10.85 3.93 -20.52
CA LYS A 159 -12.14 4.50 -20.11
C LYS A 159 -12.21 4.79 -18.62
N PHE A 160 -11.51 4.01 -17.78
CA PHE A 160 -11.54 4.18 -16.33
C PHE A 160 -10.99 5.53 -15.84
N TYR A 161 -10.05 6.13 -16.57
CA TYR A 161 -9.50 7.46 -16.23
C TYR A 161 -10.46 8.60 -16.56
N HIS A 162 -11.31 8.41 -17.58
CA HIS A 162 -12.36 9.36 -17.89
C HIS A 162 -13.42 9.27 -16.80
N LEU A 163 -13.69 10.41 -16.15
CA LEU A 163 -14.77 10.58 -15.17
C LEU A 163 -16.17 10.55 -15.82
N GLU A 164 -16.25 10.20 -17.11
CA GLU A 164 -17.50 10.17 -17.85
C GLU A 164 -18.40 9.05 -17.35
N GLU A 165 -19.63 9.48 -17.13
CA GLU A 165 -20.72 8.77 -16.52
C GLU A 165 -20.87 7.38 -17.10
N GLU A 166 -21.09 6.44 -16.18
CA GLU A 166 -21.55 5.10 -16.43
C GLU A 166 -22.82 5.14 -17.30
N LYS A 167 -22.64 5.17 -18.62
CA LYS A 167 -23.71 4.86 -19.56
C LYS A 167 -23.77 3.33 -19.69
N LYS A 168 -24.57 2.75 -18.79
CA LYS A 168 -25.56 1.71 -19.11
C LYS A 168 -25.00 0.40 -19.67
N GLU A 169 -24.87 -0.62 -18.80
CA GLU A 169 -25.21 -1.97 -19.22
C GLU A 169 -26.72 -2.17 -19.03
N GLU A 170 -27.47 -1.85 -20.08
CA GLU A 170 -28.78 -2.43 -20.26
C GLU A 170 -28.57 -3.92 -20.54
N PRO A 171 -29.22 -4.85 -19.80
CA PRO A 171 -29.16 -6.25 -20.15
C PRO A 171 -29.70 -6.38 -21.58
N MET A 172 -28.90 -7.00 -22.46
CA MET A 172 -29.30 -7.44 -23.79
C MET A 172 -30.69 -8.07 -23.68
N GLN A 173 -31.69 -7.41 -24.27
CA GLN A 173 -32.97 -8.02 -24.53
C GLN A 173 -32.69 -9.18 -25.48
N VAL A 174 -32.69 -10.39 -24.92
CA VAL A 174 -32.70 -11.61 -25.70
C VAL A 174 -34.02 -11.61 -26.46
N ASP A 175 -33.93 -11.43 -27.78
CA ASP A 175 -35.03 -11.62 -28.70
C ASP A 175 -35.67 -13.00 -28.45
N LYS A 176 -36.85 -13.01 -27.82
CA LYS A 176 -37.76 -14.16 -27.89
C LYS A 176 -38.87 -13.83 -28.88
N GLU A 177 -38.58 -14.28 -30.09
CA GLU A 177 -39.50 -14.56 -31.18
C GLU A 177 -40.66 -15.47 -30.72
N GLY A 178 -41.90 -15.14 -31.10
CA GLY A 178 -43.13 -15.93 -30.89
C GLY A 178 -43.81 -15.68 -29.54
N ASP A 179 -44.99 -15.06 -29.48
CA ASP A 179 -46.24 -15.67 -29.95
C ASP A 179 -47.27 -14.59 -30.34
N TYR A 180 -47.71 -14.63 -31.60
CA TYR A 180 -48.84 -13.87 -32.12
C TYR A 180 -50.05 -14.81 -32.12
N ASP A 181 -50.67 -15.09 -30.98
CA ASP A 181 -51.85 -15.96 -30.97
C ASP A 181 -52.75 -15.75 -29.74
N ASP A 182 -53.38 -14.57 -29.63
CA ASP A 182 -54.59 -14.42 -28.76
C ASP A 182 -55.46 -13.20 -29.13
N MET A 183 -55.42 -12.75 -30.39
CA MET A 183 -56.39 -11.78 -30.93
C MET A 183 -57.42 -12.49 -31.80
N LEU A 184 -58.13 -13.45 -31.23
CA LEU A 184 -59.34 -14.04 -31.81
C LEU A 184 -60.24 -14.55 -30.68
N ASP A 185 -60.98 -13.63 -30.07
CA ASP A 185 -62.32 -13.93 -29.57
C ASP A 185 -63.18 -12.67 -29.75
N ASP A 186 -63.62 -12.53 -31.01
CA ASP A 186 -64.76 -11.73 -31.43
C ASP A 186 -66.01 -12.59 -31.16
N PHE A 187 -67.04 -12.02 -30.52
CA PHE A 187 -68.50 -12.36 -30.53
C PHE A 187 -69.22 -12.15 -29.19
#